data_AF-A0A6J3M8J0-F1
#
_entry.id   AF-A0A6J3M8J0-F1
#
_cell.length_a   1.000
_cell.length_b   1.000
_cell.length_c   1.000
_cell.angle_alpha   90.00
_cell.angle_beta   90.00
_cell.angle_gamma   90.00
#
_symmetry.space_group_name_H-M   'P 1'
#
loop_
_entity.id
_entity.type
_entity.pdbx_description
1 polymer ?
#
loop_
_entity_poly.entity_id
_entity_poly.type
_entity_poly.pdbx_seq_one_letter_code
_entity_poly.pdbx_strand_id
1 'polypeptide(L)'
;MPTNPSFLIPDAPPPPASNSEEALTLSQTTKKFERFLTLKKQNIHFNERLAKHPALENPGFLTNLMNVAGITLEQSYASSLAPESAVRTNWPESCFVEKLVWQNERREKKRLGERGKVDFVPSSSREL
;
A
#
# COMPACT_ATOMS: atom_id res chain seq x y z
N MET A 1 -21.83 -39.29 18.92
CA MET A 1 -20.41 -38.91 19.15
C MET A 1 -19.75 -40.03 19.94
N PRO A 2 -18.48 -40.38 19.70
CA PRO A 2 -17.79 -41.37 20.52
C PRO A 2 -17.67 -40.86 21.97
N THR A 3 -17.96 -41.75 22.93
CA THR A 3 -18.12 -41.43 24.35
C THR A 3 -16.79 -41.23 25.09
N ASN A 4 -15.65 -41.53 24.45
CA ASN A 4 -14.33 -41.38 25.05
C ASN A 4 -13.37 -40.69 24.07
N PRO A 5 -12.82 -39.51 24.39
CA PRO A 5 -11.83 -38.85 23.52
C PRO A 5 -10.55 -39.70 23.50
N SER A 6 -10.04 -39.97 22.29
CA SER A 6 -8.74 -40.62 22.13
C SER A 6 -7.63 -39.62 22.40
N PHE A 7 -6.74 -39.94 23.34
CA PHE A 7 -5.51 -39.19 23.61
C PHE A 7 -4.30 -39.73 22.83
N LEU A 8 -4.51 -40.72 21.95
CA LEU A 8 -3.47 -41.18 21.03
C LEU A 8 -3.20 -40.09 20.00
N ILE A 9 -2.03 -39.47 20.12
CA ILE A 9 -1.51 -38.59 19.08
C ILE A 9 -1.06 -39.51 17.94
N PRO A 10 -1.60 -39.37 16.72
CA PRO A 10 -1.13 -40.15 15.58
C PRO A 10 0.32 -39.82 15.27
N ASP A 11 1.04 -40.79 14.70
CA ASP A 11 2.41 -40.58 14.24
C ASP A 11 2.47 -39.41 13.25
N ALA A 12 3.57 -38.67 13.29
CA ALA A 12 3.77 -37.55 12.39
C ALA A 12 3.79 -38.04 10.93
N PRO A 13 3.24 -37.26 9.99
CA PRO A 13 3.32 -37.59 8.57
C PRO A 13 4.79 -37.65 8.11
N PRO A 14 5.10 -38.49 7.11
CA PRO A 14 6.45 -38.56 6.57
C PRO A 14 6.87 -37.20 5.98
N PRO A 15 8.16 -36.84 6.08
CA PRO A 15 8.64 -35.58 5.53
C PRO A 15 8.46 -35.54 4.01
N PRO A 16 8.20 -34.34 3.44
CA PRO A 16 8.06 -34.18 2.00
C PRO A 16 9.36 -34.55 1.27
N ALA A 17 9.22 -35.01 0.02
CA ALA A 17 10.37 -35.41 -0.79
C ALA A 17 11.33 -34.21 -0.99
N SER A 18 12.65 -34.45 -0.87
CA SER A 18 13.68 -33.41 -0.80
C SER A 18 13.71 -32.40 -1.97
N ASN A 19 13.11 -32.74 -3.12
CA ASN A 19 13.07 -31.90 -4.32
C ASN A 19 11.68 -31.30 -4.60
N SER A 20 10.74 -31.40 -3.66
CA SER A 20 9.41 -30.81 -3.78
C SER A 20 9.40 -29.35 -3.33
N GLU A 21 8.48 -28.56 -3.88
CA GLU A 21 8.21 -27.19 -3.42
C GLU A 21 7.80 -27.17 -1.93
N GLU A 22 7.11 -28.22 -1.47
CA GLU A 22 6.72 -28.41 -0.08
C GLU A 22 7.93 -28.58 0.86
N ALA A 23 8.97 -29.32 0.44
CA ALA A 23 10.20 -29.43 1.21
C ALA A 23 10.96 -28.09 1.28
N LEU A 24 10.95 -27.31 0.19
CA LEU A 24 11.54 -25.97 0.19
C LEU A 24 10.81 -25.03 1.15
N THR A 25 9.47 -24.97 1.10
CA THR A 25 8.69 -24.11 2.01
C THR A 25 8.82 -24.55 3.47
N LEU A 26 8.84 -25.87 3.73
CA LEU A 26 9.05 -26.42 5.07
C LEU A 26 10.44 -26.05 5.60
N SER A 27 11.51 -26.21 4.82
CA SER A 27 12.88 -25.84 5.24
C SER A 27 13.01 -24.35 5.57
N GLN A 28 12.39 -23.48 4.76
CA GLN A 28 12.37 -22.03 5.01
C GLN A 28 11.63 -21.70 6.30
N THR A 29 10.53 -22.39 6.57
CA THR A 29 9.73 -22.21 7.80
C THR A 29 10.49 -22.72 9.03
N THR A 30 11.09 -23.91 8.96
CA THR A 30 11.91 -24.48 10.02
C THR A 30 13.09 -23.58 10.36
N LYS A 31 13.75 -22.98 9.37
CA LYS A 31 14.83 -22.01 9.60
C LYS A 31 14.38 -20.77 10.38
N LYS A 32 13.16 -20.27 10.14
CA LYS A 32 12.58 -19.16 10.92
C LYS A 32 12.35 -19.59 12.38
N PHE A 33 11.86 -20.82 12.59
CA PHE A 33 11.66 -21.39 13.91
C PHE A 33 12.97 -21.60 14.67
N GLU A 34 14.00 -22.13 14.03
CA GLU A 34 15.33 -22.27 14.61
C GLU A 34 15.87 -20.93 15.09
N ARG A 35 15.75 -19.89 14.27
CA ARG A 35 16.14 -18.52 14.66
C ARG A 35 15.32 -18.01 15.83
N PHE A 36 14.02 -18.28 15.89
CA PHE A 36 13.21 -17.90 17.04
C PHE A 36 13.67 -18.61 18.31
N LEU A 37 13.98 -19.91 18.23
CA LEU A 37 14.47 -20.70 19.36
C LEU A 37 15.85 -20.21 19.84
N THR A 38 16.76 -19.84 18.94
CA THR A 38 18.06 -19.27 19.34
C THR A 38 17.90 -17.93 20.05
N LEU A 39 17.02 -17.05 19.56
CA LEU A 39 16.71 -15.78 20.23
C LEU A 39 16.08 -16.00 21.61
N LYS A 40 15.17 -16.97 21.73
CA LYS A 40 14.55 -17.34 23.02
C LYS A 40 15.59 -17.86 24.02
N LYS A 41 16.54 -18.68 23.58
CA LYS A 41 17.67 -19.14 24.42
C LYS A 41 18.54 -17.99 24.93
N GLN A 42 18.67 -16.93 24.14
CA GLN A 42 19.38 -15.70 24.52
C GLN A 42 18.54 -14.75 25.39
N ASN A 43 17.33 -15.18 25.81
CA ASN A 43 16.34 -14.37 26.53
C ASN A 43 15.93 -13.09 25.78
N ILE A 44 16.05 -13.08 24.44
CA ILE A 44 15.65 -11.95 23.61
C ILE A 44 14.19 -12.16 23.21
N HIS A 45 13.30 -11.29 23.66
CA HIS A 45 11.90 -11.31 23.25
C HIS A 45 11.77 -10.72 21.84
N PHE A 46 11.50 -11.58 20.84
CA PHE A 46 11.43 -11.17 19.43
C PHE A 46 10.50 -9.98 19.20
N ASN A 47 9.27 -9.99 19.75
CA ASN A 47 8.33 -8.88 19.57
C ASN A 47 8.79 -7.59 20.27
N GLU A 48 9.53 -7.69 21.38
CA GLU A 48 10.02 -6.50 22.09
C GLU A 48 11.17 -5.86 21.30
N ARG A 49 12.09 -6.69 20.80
CA ARG A 49 13.15 -6.26 19.89
C ARG A 49 12.60 -5.69 18.58
N LEU A 50 11.52 -6.28 18.07
CA LEU A 50 10.84 -5.79 16.87
C LEU A 50 10.20 -4.42 17.13
N ALA A 51 9.51 -4.24 18.26
CA ALA A 51 8.87 -2.98 18.64
C ALA A 51 9.89 -1.83 18.79
N LYS A 52 11.07 -2.11 19.35
CA LYS A 52 12.19 -1.16 19.49
C LYS A 52 13.04 -1.02 18.22
N HIS A 53 12.61 -1.60 17.11
CA HIS A 53 13.40 -1.57 15.88
C HIS A 53 13.26 -0.18 15.21
N PRO A 54 14.36 0.49 14.82
CA PRO A 54 14.32 1.85 14.30
C PRO A 54 13.51 2.01 13.01
N ALA A 55 13.33 0.93 12.24
CA ALA A 55 12.45 0.93 11.07
C ALA A 55 10.97 1.13 11.42
N LEU A 56 10.53 0.75 12.63
CA LEU A 56 9.16 1.00 13.12
C LEU A 56 9.04 2.36 13.81
N GLU A 57 10.12 2.89 14.38
CA GLU A 57 10.11 4.21 15.04
C GLU A 57 10.21 5.37 14.03
N ASN A 58 10.91 5.17 12.91
CA ASN A 58 11.09 6.20 11.90
C ASN A 58 10.04 6.05 10.77
N PRO A 59 9.09 7.00 10.64
CA PRO A 59 8.02 6.93 9.65
C PRO A 59 8.53 7.01 8.19
N GLY A 60 9.76 7.47 7.97
CA GLY A 60 10.39 7.49 6.64
C GLY A 60 10.63 6.10 6.04
N PHE A 61 10.62 5.03 6.86
CA PHE A 61 10.75 3.65 6.36
C PHE A 61 9.41 3.00 5.97
N LEU A 62 8.28 3.67 6.20
CA LEU A 62 6.96 3.10 5.97
C LEU A 62 6.79 2.59 4.53
N THR A 63 7.24 3.36 3.54
CA THR A 63 7.16 2.98 2.11
C THR A 63 7.92 1.68 1.82
N ASN A 64 9.13 1.54 2.37
CA ASN A 64 9.93 0.32 2.22
C ASN A 64 9.27 -0.87 2.93
N LEU A 65 8.71 -0.66 4.13
CA LEU A 65 7.99 -1.71 4.85
C LEU A 65 6.75 -2.17 4.09
N MET A 66 5.99 -1.24 3.52
CA MET A 66 4.83 -1.54 2.67
C MET A 66 5.23 -2.32 1.42
N ASN A 67 6.33 -1.96 0.76
CA ASN A 67 6.87 -2.69 -0.39
C ASN A 67 7.26 -4.13 -0.02
N VAL A 68 7.93 -4.33 1.12
CA VAL A 68 8.30 -5.67 1.62
C VAL A 68 7.06 -6.50 1.96
N ALA A 69 6.01 -5.87 2.48
CA ALA A 69 4.74 -6.51 2.79
C ALA A 69 3.84 -6.73 1.56
N GLY A 70 4.19 -6.16 0.40
CA GLY A 70 3.35 -6.18 -0.79
C GLY A 70 2.04 -5.41 -0.65
N ILE A 71 2.00 -4.41 0.24
CA ILE A 71 0.81 -3.60 0.52
C ILE A 71 0.89 -2.30 -0.28
N THR A 72 -0.15 -2.00 -1.06
CA THR A 72 -0.24 -0.73 -1.79
C THR A 72 -0.68 0.41 -0.87
N LEU A 73 -0.42 1.66 -1.27
CA LEU A 73 -0.82 2.82 -0.48
C LEU A 73 -2.34 2.91 -0.31
N GLU A 74 -3.09 2.56 -1.35
CA GLU A 74 -4.55 2.54 -1.34
C GLU A 74 -5.10 1.46 -0.41
N GLN A 75 -4.45 0.28 -0.36
CA GLN A 75 -4.83 -0.81 0.55
C GLN A 75 -4.59 -0.41 2.01
N SER A 76 -3.49 0.31 2.29
CA SER A 76 -3.22 0.85 3.62
C SER A 76 -4.34 1.79 4.06
N TYR A 77 -4.75 2.74 3.22
CA TYR A 77 -5.88 3.63 3.52
C TYR A 77 -7.20 2.86 3.67
N ALA A 78 -7.47 1.90 2.77
CA ALA A 78 -8.68 1.07 2.83
C ALA A 78 -8.80 0.33 4.17
N SER A 79 -7.69 -0.19 4.69
CA SER A 79 -7.66 -0.93 5.96
C SER A 79 -8.04 -0.08 7.18
N SER A 80 -7.84 1.24 7.11
CA SER A 80 -8.15 2.18 8.20
C SER A 80 -9.55 2.80 8.08
N LEU A 81 -10.19 2.66 6.93
CA LEU A 81 -11.50 3.22 6.65
C LEU A 81 -12.61 2.25 7.09
N ALA A 82 -13.61 2.78 7.79
CA ALA A 82 -14.80 1.99 8.13
C ALA A 82 -15.56 1.63 6.83
N PRO A 83 -16.23 0.47 6.77
CA PRO A 83 -17.01 0.07 5.60
C PRO A 83 -18.07 1.10 5.20
N GLU A 84 -18.64 1.81 6.18
CA GLU A 84 -19.68 2.83 6.01
C GLU A 84 -19.11 4.24 5.69
N SER A 85 -17.79 4.36 5.51
CA SER A 85 -17.20 5.67 5.21
C SER A 85 -17.47 6.06 3.74
N ALA A 86 -17.99 7.26 3.53
CA ALA A 86 -18.20 7.81 2.19
C ALA A 86 -16.88 8.25 1.50
N VAL A 87 -15.74 8.05 2.16
CA VAL A 87 -14.42 8.48 1.68
C VAL A 87 -13.85 7.43 0.75
N ARG A 88 -13.60 7.82 -0.50
CA ARG A 88 -12.95 6.95 -1.48
C ARG A 88 -11.45 6.90 -1.24
N THR A 89 -10.87 5.72 -1.38
CA THR A 89 -9.41 5.50 -1.36
C THR A 89 -8.73 5.93 -2.66
N ASN A 90 -9.47 5.91 -3.77
CA ASN A 90 -9.01 6.38 -5.07
C ASN A 90 -9.94 7.50 -5.58
N TRP A 91 -9.33 8.60 -6.02
CA TRP A 91 -10.02 9.77 -6.54
C TRP A 91 -9.82 9.89 -8.05
N PRO A 92 -10.80 10.42 -8.80
CA PRO A 92 -10.61 10.74 -10.20
C PRO A 92 -9.43 11.71 -10.41
N GLU A 93 -8.73 11.59 -11.54
CA GLU A 93 -7.60 12.48 -11.86
C GLU A 93 -7.95 13.96 -11.78
N SER A 94 -9.18 14.34 -12.15
CA SER A 94 -9.66 15.72 -12.09
C SER A 94 -9.71 16.31 -10.69
N CYS A 95 -9.67 15.48 -9.64
CA CYS A 95 -9.70 15.91 -8.25
C CYS A 95 -8.31 16.24 -7.69
N PHE A 96 -7.23 15.92 -8.43
CA PHE A 96 -5.87 16.23 -8.02
C PHE A 96 -5.49 17.66 -8.40
N VAL A 97 -4.80 18.35 -7.49
CA VAL A 97 -4.37 19.76 -7.66
C VAL A 97 -3.58 19.95 -8.95
N GLU A 98 -2.67 19.04 -9.25
CA GLU A 98 -1.82 19.09 -10.46
C GLU A 98 -2.66 19.11 -11.75
N LYS A 99 -3.68 18.26 -11.81
CA LYS A 99 -4.58 18.15 -12.96
C LYS A 99 -5.51 19.35 -13.05
N LEU A 100 -5.96 19.89 -11.91
CA LEU A 100 -6.74 21.13 -11.85
C LEU A 100 -5.93 22.33 -12.37
N VAL A 101 -4.67 22.45 -11.95
CA VAL A 101 -3.76 23.50 -12.42
C VAL A 101 -3.55 23.37 -13.92
N TRP A 102 -3.23 22.18 -14.41
CA TRP A 102 -3.05 21.92 -15.84
C TRP A 102 -4.30 22.28 -16.67
N GLN A 103 -5.50 21.92 -16.19
CA GLN A 103 -6.75 22.26 -16.87
C GLN A 103 -7.00 23.78 -16.88
N ASN A 104 -6.67 24.48 -15.79
CA ASN A 104 -6.84 25.93 -15.70
C ASN A 104 -5.90 26.66 -16.66
N GLU A 105 -4.61 26.30 -16.67
CA GLU A 105 -3.63 26.85 -17.61
C GLU A 105 -4.04 26.63 -19.08
N ARG A 106 -4.56 25.43 -19.38
CA ARG A 106 -5.09 25.10 -20.72
C ARG A 106 -6.28 26.00 -21.09
N ARG A 107 -7.17 26.30 -20.14
CA ARG A 107 -8.33 27.17 -20.35
C ARG A 107 -7.91 28.62 -20.55
N GLU A 108 -6.99 29.13 -19.74
CA GLU A 108 -6.47 30.49 -19.88
C GLU A 108 -5.76 30.68 -21.23
N LYS A 109 -4.92 29.73 -21.65
CA LYS A 109 -4.27 29.77 -22.98
C LYS A 109 -5.30 29.84 -24.12
N LYS A 110 -6.38 29.06 -24.03
CA LYS A 110 -7.48 29.13 -25.02
C LYS A 110 -8.17 30.49 -25.01
N ARG A 111 -8.48 31.03 -23.83
CA ARG A 111 -9.11 32.35 -23.67
C ARG A 111 -8.25 33.48 -24.25
N LEU A 112 -6.94 33.45 -24.04
CA LEU A 112 -6.01 34.41 -24.64
C LEU A 112 -5.99 34.30 -26.17
N GLY A 113 -5.96 33.07 -26.70
CA GLY A 113 -5.99 32.82 -28.16
C GLY A 113 -7.31 33.25 -28.82
N GLU A 114 -8.44 33.14 -28.12
CA GLU A 114 -9.75 33.60 -28.60
C GLU A 114 -9.86 35.13 -28.59
N ARG A 115 -9.34 35.81 -27.55
CA ARG A 115 -9.34 37.28 -27.48
C ARG A 115 -8.52 37.94 -28.60
N GLY A 116 -7.45 37.30 -29.04
CA GLY A 116 -6.63 37.79 -30.16
C GLY A 116 -7.29 37.66 -31.55
N LYS A 117 -8.43 36.96 -31.66
CA LYS A 117 -9.19 36.79 -32.92
C LYS A 117 -10.40 37.73 -33.04
N VAL A 118 -10.59 38.64 -32.09
CA VAL A 118 -11.68 39.60 -32.13
C VAL A 118 -11.21 40.84 -32.88
N ASP A 119 -11.64 41.00 -34.13
CA ASP A 119 -11.41 42.21 -34.90
C ASP A 119 -12.35 43.32 -34.42
N PHE A 120 -11.78 44.35 -33.79
CA PHE A 120 -12.54 45.53 -33.37
C PHE A 120 -12.75 46.47 -34.56
N VAL A 121 -14.01 46.70 -34.93
CA VAL A 121 -14.35 47.68 -35.97
C VAL A 121 -14.26 49.09 -35.36
N PRO A 122 -13.49 50.03 -35.94
CA PRO A 122 -13.43 51.41 -35.46
C PRO A 122 -14.79 52.09 -35.65
N SER A 123 -15.25 52.86 -34.65
CA SER A 123 -16.48 53.64 -34.80
C SER A 123 -16.29 54.69 -35.88
N SER A 124 -17.14 54.69 -36.90
CA SER A 124 -17.15 55.74 -37.92
C SER A 124 -17.40 57.08 -37.24
N SER A 125 -16.35 57.90 -37.14
CA SER A 125 -16.47 59.30 -36.78
C SER A 125 -17.26 59.98 -37.89
N ARG A 126 -18.48 60.38 -37.56
CA ARG A 126 -19.37 61.14 -38.43
C ARG A 126 -18.89 62.58 -38.40
N GLU A 127 -18.10 62.98 -39.40
CA GLU A 127 -17.70 64.38 -39.58
C GLU A 127 -18.92 65.21 -40.01
N LEU A 128 -19.12 66.34 -39.34
CA LEU A 128 -20.13 67.37 -39.60
C LEU A 128 -19.56 68.45 -40.52
#